data_AF-A0A414Z4V7-F1
#
_entry.id   AF-A0A414Z4V7-F1
#
_cell.length_a   1.000
_cell.length_b   1.000
_cell.length_c   1.000
_cell.angle_alpha   90.00
_cell.angle_beta   90.00
_cell.angle_gamma   90.00
#
_symmetry.space_group_name_H-M   'P 1'
#
loop_
_entity.id
_entity.type
_entity.pdbx_description
1 polymer ?
#
loop_
_entity_poly.entity_id
_entity_poly.type
_entity_poly.pdbx_seq_one_letter_code
_entity_poly.pdbx_strand_id
1 'polypeptide(L)'
;MQNVKQLNYYEPRIKYQSYDKYGNPTRISKDGEFEDVSYIWGYKGQRVVAEIRGGSFSALGQTLIDRVTSAVSPSSADMAAIEALRNNPSLEGSRITTYYYDSALNLEQLVMPNGTKTNYEYDS
;
A
#
# COMPACT_ATOMS: atom_id res chain seq x y z
N MET A 1 27.13 19.78 39.64
CA MET A 1 26.83 18.64 38.74
C MET A 1 25.37 18.74 38.38
N GLN A 2 25.05 19.12 37.13
CA GLN A 2 23.66 19.19 36.66
C GLN A 2 23.18 17.77 36.34
N ASN A 3 22.12 17.33 37.02
CA ASN A 3 21.38 16.12 36.67
C ASN A 3 20.64 16.39 35.36
N VAL A 4 21.17 15.89 34.26
CA VAL A 4 20.45 15.82 32.98
C VAL A 4 19.40 14.73 33.15
N LYS A 5 18.15 15.12 33.40
CA LYS A 5 17.02 14.20 33.29
C LYS A 5 17.00 13.72 31.84
N GLN A 6 17.29 12.43 31.63
CA GLN A 6 17.05 11.78 30.36
C GLN A 6 15.54 11.79 30.14
N LEU A 7 15.06 12.77 29.38
CA LEU A 7 13.70 12.80 28.88
C LEU A 7 13.58 11.64 27.89
N ASN A 8 12.90 10.57 28.30
CA ASN A 8 12.45 9.53 27.37
C ASN A 8 11.39 10.16 26.47
N TYR A 9 11.84 10.84 25.41
CA TYR A 9 10.97 11.35 24.35
C TYR A 9 10.54 10.13 23.54
N TYR A 10 9.36 9.61 23.84
CA TYR A 10 8.75 8.54 23.06
C TYR A 10 8.33 9.15 21.71
N GLU A 11 9.17 8.98 20.68
CA GLU A 11 8.82 9.33 19.31
C GLU A 11 8.20 8.09 18.63
N PRO A 12 6.87 8.04 18.44
CA PRO A 12 6.26 6.98 17.68
C PRO A 12 6.75 7.06 16.23
N ARG A 13 7.71 6.19 15.88
CA ARG A 13 8.28 6.11 14.53
C ARG A 13 7.26 5.64 13.49
N ILE A 14 6.19 4.98 13.93
CA ILE A 14 5.08 4.54 13.08
C ILE A 14 3.77 4.75 13.84
N LYS A 15 2.81 5.38 13.18
CA LYS A 15 1.42 5.55 13.63
C LYS A 15 0.50 4.83 12.66
N TYR A 16 -0.25 3.84 13.15
CA TYR A 16 -1.27 3.16 12.38
C TYR A 16 -2.57 3.95 12.46
N GLN A 17 -3.15 4.30 11.32
CA GLN A 17 -4.30 5.20 11.27
C GLN A 17 -5.62 4.49 10.96
N SER A 18 -5.57 3.45 10.13
CA SER A 18 -6.76 2.71 9.70
C SER A 18 -6.41 1.28 9.33
N TYR A 19 -7.45 0.43 9.29
CA TYR A 19 -7.33 -0.99 9.01
C TYR A 19 -8.43 -1.46 8.05
N ASP A 20 -8.17 -2.56 7.34
CA ASP A 20 -9.20 -3.29 6.60
C ASP A 20 -9.97 -4.25 7.51
N LYS A 21 -10.95 -4.98 6.95
CA LYS A 21 -11.77 -5.95 7.69
C LYS A 21 -11.01 -7.20 8.17
N TYR A 22 -9.78 -7.41 7.70
CA TYR A 22 -8.88 -8.50 8.13
C TYR A 22 -7.89 -8.02 9.19
N GLY A 23 -7.94 -6.75 9.59
CA GLY A 23 -7.04 -6.15 10.57
C GLY A 23 -5.71 -5.70 9.97
N ASN A 24 -5.58 -5.64 8.65
CA ASN A 24 -4.36 -5.15 8.01
C ASN A 24 -4.34 -3.62 7.98
N PRO A 25 -3.19 -2.97 8.21
CA PRO A 25 -3.11 -1.51 8.17
C PRO A 25 -3.32 -0.99 6.74
N THR A 26 -4.25 -0.06 6.58
CA THR A 26 -4.57 0.58 5.29
C THR A 26 -3.98 1.97 5.17
N ARG A 27 -3.60 2.59 6.29
CA ARG A 27 -2.83 3.85 6.30
C ARG A 27 -1.92 3.91 7.52
N ILE A 28 -0.68 4.31 7.27
CA ILE A 28 0.34 4.54 8.30
C ILE A 28 1.03 5.87 8.06
N SER A 29 1.51 6.48 9.14
CA SER A 29 2.45 7.59 9.10
C SER A 29 3.77 7.16 9.71
N LYS A 30 4.88 7.48 9.06
CA LYS A 30 6.22 7.24 9.57
C LYS A 30 6.93 8.55 9.92
N ASP A 31 7.89 8.44 10.84
CA ASP A 31 8.80 9.50 11.24
C ASP A 31 8.07 10.82 11.53
N GLY A 32 7.17 10.85 12.50
CA GLY A 32 6.49 12.09 12.88
C GLY A 32 5.57 12.69 11.81
N GLU A 33 4.96 11.84 10.97
CA GLU A 33 4.01 12.23 9.91
C GLU A 33 4.65 12.79 8.62
N PHE A 34 5.98 12.71 8.48
CA PHE A 34 6.66 13.09 7.24
C PHE A 34 6.40 12.13 6.07
N GLU A 35 6.07 10.87 6.35
CA GLU A 35 5.76 9.89 5.31
C GLU A 35 4.42 9.21 5.58
N ASP A 36 3.39 9.63 4.84
CA ASP A 36 2.08 8.99 4.81
C ASP A 36 2.04 7.94 3.70
N VAL A 37 1.69 6.71 4.09
CA VAL A 37 1.59 5.57 3.18
C VAL A 37 0.23 4.92 3.32
N SER A 38 -0.47 4.75 2.20
CA SER A 38 -1.72 4.00 2.15
C SER A 38 -1.55 2.68 1.39
N TYR A 39 -2.34 1.67 1.76
CA TYR A 39 -2.28 0.32 1.23
C TYR A 39 -3.65 -0.16 0.76
N ILE A 40 -3.66 -0.93 -0.34
CA ILE A 40 -4.75 -1.85 -0.65
C ILE A 40 -4.22 -3.26 -0.45
N TRP A 41 -4.93 -4.04 0.36
CA TRP A 41 -4.71 -5.46 0.53
C TRP A 41 -5.66 -6.22 -0.40
N GLY A 42 -5.19 -7.29 -1.03
CA GLY A 42 -5.97 -8.21 -1.85
C GLY A 42 -5.85 -9.63 -1.33
N TYR A 43 -6.39 -10.59 -2.08
CA TYR A 43 -6.29 -12.03 -1.77
C TYR A 43 -6.82 -12.35 -0.37
N LYS A 44 -8.02 -11.86 -0.04
CA LYS A 44 -8.61 -11.93 1.32
C LYS A 44 -7.72 -11.34 2.41
N GLY A 45 -7.07 -10.22 2.12
CA GLY A 45 -6.19 -9.52 3.05
C GLY A 45 -4.81 -10.15 3.23
N GLN A 46 -4.39 -11.10 2.40
CA GLN A 46 -3.11 -11.81 2.59
C GLN A 46 -1.91 -11.08 1.96
N ARG A 47 -2.14 -10.23 0.95
CA ARG A 47 -1.07 -9.57 0.19
C ARG A 47 -1.41 -8.11 -0.08
N VAL A 48 -0.42 -7.23 -0.01
CA VAL A 48 -0.55 -5.86 -0.50
C VAL A 48 -0.54 -5.88 -2.03
N VAL A 49 -1.55 -5.31 -2.67
CA VAL A 49 -1.61 -5.20 -4.14
C VAL A 49 -1.25 -3.81 -4.63
N ALA A 50 -1.35 -2.80 -3.77
CA ALA A 50 -0.91 -1.44 -4.06
C ALA A 50 -0.45 -0.69 -2.80
N GLU A 51 0.61 0.09 -2.96
CA GLU A 51 1.12 1.07 -2.01
C GLU A 51 1.10 2.45 -2.67
N ILE A 52 0.66 3.48 -1.95
CA ILE A 52 0.81 4.88 -2.36
C ILE A 52 1.46 5.68 -1.25
N ARG A 53 2.55 6.39 -1.58
CA ARG A 53 3.20 7.36 -0.68
C ARG A 53 2.85 8.77 -1.10
N GLY A 54 2.48 9.62 -0.14
CA GLY A 54 2.07 11.00 -0.39
C GLY A 54 0.66 11.14 -1.00
N GLY A 55 -0.19 10.12 -0.86
CA GLY A 55 -1.55 10.10 -1.42
C GLY A 55 -2.46 9.05 -0.78
N SER A 56 -3.66 8.88 -1.34
CA SER A 56 -4.64 7.88 -0.90
C SER A 56 -5.39 7.25 -2.07
N PHE A 57 -6.10 6.14 -1.81
CA PHE A 57 -6.89 5.42 -2.79
C PHE A 57 -8.35 5.90 -2.92
N SER A 58 -8.67 7.08 -2.36
CA SER A 58 -10.05 7.60 -2.31
C SER A 58 -10.72 7.70 -3.69
N ALA A 59 -9.95 7.98 -4.75
CA ALA A 59 -10.44 8.08 -6.12
C ALA A 59 -11.03 6.77 -6.68
N LEU A 60 -10.71 5.60 -6.11
CA LEU A 60 -11.29 4.32 -6.52
C LEU A 60 -12.68 4.07 -5.92
N GLY A 61 -13.01 4.74 -4.81
CA GLY A 61 -14.20 4.48 -4.02
C GLY A 61 -14.12 3.19 -3.18
N GLN A 62 -14.83 3.19 -2.05
CA GLN A 62 -14.77 2.09 -1.08
C GLN A 62 -15.27 0.76 -1.66
N THR A 63 -16.29 0.79 -2.53
CA THR A 63 -16.84 -0.42 -3.16
C THR A 63 -15.78 -1.21 -3.93
N LEU A 64 -14.89 -0.53 -4.67
CA LEU A 64 -13.81 -1.19 -5.41
C LEU A 64 -12.77 -1.74 -4.44
N ILE A 65 -12.35 -0.94 -3.45
CA ILE A 65 -11.36 -1.35 -2.44
C ILE A 65 -11.85 -2.59 -1.67
N ASP A 66 -13.12 -2.61 -1.24
CA ASP A 66 -13.72 -3.75 -0.53
C ASP A 66 -13.81 -4.99 -1.42
N ARG A 67 -14.16 -4.82 -2.70
CA ARG A 67 -14.17 -5.91 -3.69
C ARG A 67 -12.79 -6.54 -3.84
N VAL A 68 -11.75 -5.72 -4.04
CA VAL A 68 -10.35 -6.17 -4.15
C VAL A 68 -9.90 -6.89 -2.89
N THR A 69 -10.17 -6.30 -1.73
CA THR A 69 -9.78 -6.85 -0.43
C THR A 69 -10.44 -8.19 -0.15
N SER A 70 -11.70 -8.36 -0.56
CA SER A 70 -12.49 -9.57 -0.30
C SER A 70 -12.25 -10.70 -1.29
N ALA A 71 -11.72 -10.40 -2.47
CA ALA A 71 -11.56 -11.37 -3.54
C ALA A 71 -10.51 -12.44 -3.17
N VAL A 72 -10.77 -13.69 -3.59
CA VAL A 72 -9.74 -14.75 -3.55
C VAL A 72 -8.56 -14.35 -4.44
N SER A 73 -8.84 -13.74 -5.58
CA SER A 73 -7.89 -13.08 -6.45
C SER A 73 -8.56 -11.83 -7.03
N PRO A 74 -7.96 -10.63 -6.92
CA PRO A 74 -8.44 -9.44 -7.63
C PRO A 74 -8.50 -9.69 -9.14
N SER A 75 -9.51 -9.11 -9.81
CA SER A 75 -9.64 -9.27 -11.26
C SER A 75 -8.63 -8.40 -12.01
N SER A 76 -8.39 -8.72 -13.28
CA SER A 76 -7.57 -7.87 -14.17
C SER A 76 -8.14 -6.45 -14.30
N ALA A 77 -9.48 -6.31 -14.31
CA ALA A 77 -10.15 -5.01 -14.34
C ALA A 77 -9.93 -4.22 -13.05
N ASP A 78 -9.94 -4.88 -11.89
CA ASP A 78 -9.63 -4.24 -10.61
C ASP A 78 -8.18 -3.73 -10.59
N MET A 79 -7.23 -4.57 -11.00
CA MET A 79 -5.82 -4.20 -11.06
C MET A 79 -5.55 -3.09 -12.08
N ALA A 80 -6.27 -3.08 -13.21
CA ALA A 80 -6.18 -2.00 -14.19
C ALA A 80 -6.70 -0.66 -13.64
N ALA A 81 -7.80 -0.68 -12.86
CA ALA A 81 -8.31 0.53 -12.22
C ALA A 81 -7.33 1.10 -11.17
N ILE A 82 -6.68 0.22 -10.41
CA ILE A 82 -5.63 0.61 -9.47
C ILE A 82 -4.43 1.22 -10.21
N GLU A 83 -3.95 0.58 -11.29
CA GLU A 83 -2.80 1.06 -12.06
C GLU A 83 -3.09 2.40 -12.75
N ALA A 84 -4.34 2.65 -13.16
CA ALA A 84 -4.76 3.92 -13.76
C ALA A 84 -4.56 5.13 -12.83
N LEU A 85 -4.51 4.92 -11.50
CA LEU A 85 -4.26 6.00 -10.54
C LEU A 85 -2.91 6.69 -10.74
N ARG A 86 -1.92 6.03 -11.33
CA ARG A 86 -0.61 6.62 -11.62
C ARG A 86 -0.71 7.86 -12.50
N ASN A 87 -1.73 7.93 -13.35
CA ASN A 87 -1.99 9.05 -14.25
C ASN A 87 -3.11 9.96 -13.73
N ASN A 88 -3.55 9.79 -12.49
CA ASN A 88 -4.60 10.62 -11.91
C ASN A 88 -4.04 11.99 -11.50
N PRO A 89 -4.55 13.12 -12.03
CA PRO A 89 -4.05 14.46 -11.69
C PRO A 89 -4.11 14.78 -10.19
N SER A 90 -5.07 14.22 -9.45
CA SER A 90 -5.19 14.44 -8.01
C SER A 90 -4.10 13.75 -7.18
N LEU A 91 -3.31 12.87 -7.81
CA LEU A 91 -2.21 12.13 -7.20
C LEU A 91 -0.86 12.55 -7.80
N GLU A 92 -0.79 13.72 -8.43
CA GLU A 92 0.48 14.27 -8.90
C GLU A 92 1.49 14.37 -7.74
N GLY A 93 2.73 13.92 -7.98
CA GLY A 93 3.76 13.83 -6.95
C GLY A 93 3.65 12.63 -6.00
N SER A 94 2.55 11.88 -6.02
CA SER A 94 2.44 10.63 -5.27
C SER A 94 3.27 9.52 -5.90
N ARG A 95 3.74 8.58 -5.07
CA ARG A 95 4.54 7.44 -5.53
C ARG A 95 3.73 6.15 -5.37
N ILE A 96 3.25 5.62 -6.48
CA ILE A 96 2.41 4.41 -6.50
C ILE A 96 3.25 3.20 -6.90
N THR A 97 3.19 2.15 -6.09
CA THR A 97 3.80 0.85 -6.39
C THR A 97 2.72 -0.22 -6.40
N THR A 98 2.64 -1.02 -7.46
CA THR A 98 1.66 -2.11 -7.59
C THR A 98 2.35 -3.46 -7.65
N TYR A 99 1.68 -4.46 -7.06
CA TYR A 99 2.21 -5.81 -6.87
C TYR A 99 1.21 -6.81 -7.46
N TYR A 100 1.72 -7.69 -8.30
CA TYR A 100 0.95 -8.74 -8.98
C TYR A 100 1.47 -10.09 -8.50
N TYR A 101 0.56 -11.01 -8.22
CA TYR A 101 0.89 -12.32 -7.69
C TYR A 101 0.32 -13.44 -8.55
N ASP A 102 1.04 -14.55 -8.60
CA ASP A 102 0.57 -15.77 -9.23
C ASP A 102 -0.54 -16.45 -8.41
N SER A 103 -1.04 -17.58 -8.93
CA SER A 103 -2.08 -18.37 -8.25
C SER A 103 -1.65 -18.98 -6.90
N ALA A 104 -0.34 -19.10 -6.66
CA ALA A 104 0.26 -19.58 -5.42
C ALA A 104 0.63 -18.44 -4.45
N LEU A 105 0.27 -17.20 -4.77
CA LEU A 105 0.56 -15.99 -4.01
C LEU A 105 2.05 -15.62 -3.93
N ASN A 106 2.86 -16.06 -4.90
CA ASN A 106 4.22 -15.57 -5.10
C ASN A 106 4.18 -14.27 -5.91
N LEU A 107 5.12 -13.36 -5.63
CA LEU A 107 5.22 -12.10 -6.36
C LEU A 107 5.64 -12.38 -7.80
N GLU A 108 4.81 -12.08 -8.78
CA GLU A 108 5.09 -12.31 -10.20
C GLU A 108 5.58 -11.03 -10.89
N GLN A 109 5.00 -9.87 -10.53
CA GLN A 109 5.39 -8.59 -11.11
C GLN A 109 5.28 -7.45 -10.09
N LEU A 110 6.24 -6.53 -10.17
CA LEU A 110 6.29 -5.27 -9.43
C LEU A 110 6.31 -4.12 -10.43
N VAL A 111 5.48 -3.09 -10.23
CA VAL A 111 5.54 -1.84 -11.01
C VAL A 111 5.90 -0.68 -10.09
N MET A 112 7.08 -0.10 -10.30
CA MET A 112 7.62 1.00 -9.51
C MET A 112 6.95 2.35 -9.86
N PRO A 113 7.11 3.40 -9.02
CA PRO A 113 6.50 4.71 -9.24
C PRO A 113 6.74 5.33 -10.63
N ASN A 114 7.93 5.11 -11.18
CA ASN A 114 8.34 5.56 -12.50
C ASN A 114 7.81 4.71 -13.67
N GLY A 115 6.96 3.71 -13.40
CA GLY A 115 6.41 2.78 -14.39
C GLY A 115 7.34 1.63 -14.77
N THR A 116 8.55 1.53 -14.20
CA THR A 116 9.44 0.38 -14.43
C THR A 116 8.79 -0.90 -13.90
N LYS A 117 8.80 -1.94 -14.72
CA LYS A 117 8.27 -3.26 -14.37
C LYS A 117 9.42 -4.23 -14.10
N THR A 118 9.30 -4.99 -13.02
CA THR A 118 10.19 -6.10 -12.69
C THR A 118 9.35 -7.36 -12.59
N ASN A 119 9.68 -8.37 -13.37
CA ASN A 119 9.04 -9.68 -13.31
C ASN A 119 9.92 -10.66 -12.53
N TYR A 120 9.29 -11.59 -11.84
CA TYR A 120 9.94 -12.63 -11.05
C TYR A 120 9.43 -13.98 -11.52
N GLU A 121 10.37 -14.91 -11.70
CA GLU A 121 10.11 -16.29 -12.03
C GLU A 121 10.76 -17.16 -10.96
N TYR A 122 10.09 -18.25 -10.59
CA TYR A 122 10.53 -19.16 -9.55
C TYR A 122 10.81 -20.53 -10.17
N ASP A 123 11.88 -21.17 -9.72
CA ASP A 123 12.13 -22.57 -10.03
C ASP A 123 11.11 -23.47 -9.29
N SER A 124 10.96 -24.68 -9.80
CA SER A 124 10.11 -25.73 -9.21
C SER A 124 10.89 -26.60 -8.25
#